data_AF-A0A318S7F8-F1
#
_entry.id   AF-A0A318S7F8-F1
#
_cell.length_a   1.000
_cell.length_b   1.000
_cell.length_c   1.000
_cell.angle_alpha   90.00
_cell.angle_beta   90.00
_cell.angle_gamma   90.00
#
_symmetry.space_group_name_H-M   'P 1'
#
loop_
_entity.id
_entity.type
_entity.pdbx_description
1 polymer ?
#
loop_
_entity_poly.entity_id
_entity_poly.type
_entity_poly.pdbx_seq_one_letter_code
_entity_poly.pdbx_strand_id
1 'polypeptide(L)'
;MTYTVYLEYFATGEGLLRQIMVVNATSPEAARERFREVFYGSEPEAWEYYQVGVVVREGLDVALLQPFLAPRVVERLQRIHEHMNELWLHWHVNLS
;
A
#
# COMPACT_ATOMS: atom_id res chain seq x y z
N MET A 1 0.71 -8.31 -13.62
CA MET A 1 2.03 -7.85 -13.14
C MET A 1 1.88 -7.45 -11.68
N THR A 2 2.91 -7.61 -10.88
CA THR A 2 2.88 -7.14 -9.48
C THR A 2 3.11 -5.64 -9.43
N TYR A 3 2.38 -4.95 -8.58
CA TYR A 3 2.54 -3.53 -8.26
C TYR A 3 2.59 -3.35 -6.76
N THR A 4 3.35 -2.36 -6.30
CA THR A 4 3.28 -1.85 -4.94
C THR A 4 2.61 -0.48 -4.97
N VAL A 5 1.47 -0.37 -4.30
CA VAL A 5 0.72 0.89 -4.13
C VAL A 5 0.89 1.32 -2.68
N TYR A 6 1.19 2.60 -2.44
CA TYR A 6 1.32 3.09 -1.08
C TYR A 6 0.82 4.51 -0.89
N LEU A 7 0.43 4.80 0.35
CA LEU A 7 0.13 6.10 0.87
C LEU A 7 0.93 6.28 2.17
N GLU A 8 1.62 7.41 2.26
CA GLU A 8 2.20 7.89 3.51
C GLU A 8 1.70 9.30 3.72
N TYR A 9 0.92 9.50 4.77
CA TYR A 9 0.32 10.77 5.10
C TYR A 9 0.57 11.09 6.57
N PHE A 10 1.04 12.31 6.83
CA PHE A 10 1.26 12.82 8.16
C PHE A 10 0.43 14.10 8.35
N ALA A 11 -0.52 14.05 9.28
CA ALA A 11 -1.28 15.22 9.69
C ALA A 11 -0.88 15.66 11.09
N THR A 12 -0.58 16.95 11.23
CA THR A 12 -0.27 17.58 12.51
C THR A 12 -1.46 17.40 13.47
N GLY A 13 -1.27 16.61 14.53
CA GLY A 13 -2.32 16.31 15.52
C GLY A 13 -3.14 15.03 15.27
N GLU A 14 -3.13 14.47 14.06
CA GLU A 14 -3.83 13.22 13.71
C GLU A 14 -2.87 12.04 13.53
N GLY A 15 -1.56 12.31 13.52
CA GLY A 15 -0.52 11.30 13.50
C GLY A 15 -0.12 10.85 12.11
N LEU A 16 0.43 9.64 12.03
CA LEU A 16 0.97 9.05 10.80
C LEU A 16 0.02 7.95 10.30
N LEU A 17 -0.45 8.09 9.07
CA LEU A 17 -1.15 7.06 8.31
C LEU A 17 -0.18 6.48 7.27
N ARG A 18 0.01 5.17 7.31
CA ARG A 18 0.73 4.42 6.27
C ARG A 18 -0.09 3.23 5.80
N GLN A 19 -0.28 3.14 4.50
CA GLN A 19 -0.95 2.05 3.83
C GLN A 19 -0.08 1.57 2.67
N ILE A 20 0.19 0.27 2.61
CA ILE A 20 0.98 -0.34 1.55
C ILE A 20 0.21 -1.57 1.06
N MET A 21 0.06 -1.71 -0.25
CA MET A 21 -0.53 -2.86 -0.89
C MET A 21 0.38 -3.38 -1.98
N VAL A 22 0.65 -4.68 -1.96
CA VAL A 22 1.27 -5.40 -3.07
C VAL A 22 0.17 -6.19 -3.76
N VAL A 23 -0.05 -5.95 -5.04
CA VAL A 23 -1.17 -6.53 -5.78
C VAL A 23 -0.77 -6.94 -7.18
N ASN A 24 -1.35 -8.02 -7.69
CA ASN A 24 -1.29 -8.33 -9.11
C ASN A 24 -2.41 -7.61 -9.86
N ALA A 25 -2.05 -6.77 -10.83
CA ALA A 25 -3.00 -6.02 -11.66
C ALA A 25 -2.58 -6.02 -13.15
N THR A 26 -3.50 -5.58 -14.01
CA THR A 26 -3.28 -5.45 -15.45
C THR A 26 -2.63 -4.12 -15.84
N SER A 27 -2.78 -3.08 -15.02
CA SER A 27 -2.17 -1.77 -15.22
C SER A 27 -1.93 -1.04 -13.88
N PRO A 28 -1.15 0.06 -13.87
CA PRO A 28 -1.01 0.92 -12.70
C PRO A 28 -2.35 1.49 -12.20
N GLU A 29 -3.26 1.85 -13.11
CA GLU A 29 -4.59 2.36 -12.78
C GLU A 29 -5.45 1.28 -12.13
N ALA A 30 -5.39 0.04 -12.63
CA ALA A 30 -6.08 -1.09 -12.01
C ALA A 30 -5.53 -1.40 -10.61
N ALA A 31 -4.22 -1.28 -10.40
CA ALA A 31 -3.62 -1.42 -9.06
C ALA A 31 -4.09 -0.32 -8.10
N ARG A 32 -4.14 0.93 -8.58
CA ARG A 32 -4.64 2.09 -7.82
C ARG A 32 -6.12 1.95 -7.47
N GLU A 33 -6.93 1.49 -8.41
CA GLU A 33 -8.36 1.26 -8.18
C GLU A 33 -8.57 0.15 -7.15
N ARG A 34 -7.80 -0.94 -7.24
CA ARG A 34 -7.85 -1.99 -6.23
C ARG A 34 -7.46 -1.49 -4.84
N PHE A 35 -6.48 -0.59 -4.75
CA PHE A 35 -6.11 0.07 -3.50
C PHE A 35 -7.25 0.89 -2.92
N ARG A 36 -7.92 1.69 -3.77
CA ARG A 36 -9.10 2.48 -3.41
C ARG A 36 -10.21 1.57 -2.87
N GLU A 37 -10.53 0.48 -3.56
CA GLU A 37 -11.57 -0.47 -3.13
C GLU A 37 -11.26 -1.07 -1.76
N VAL A 38 -10.00 -1.49 -1.53
CA VAL A 38 -9.59 -2.17 -0.29
C VAL A 38 -9.59 -1.22 0.91
N PHE A 39 -9.04 -0.01 0.77
CA PHE A 39 -8.87 0.91 1.90
C PHE A 39 -9.97 1.97 2.04
N TYR A 40 -10.66 2.30 0.96
CA TYR A 40 -11.59 3.42 0.88
C TYR A 40 -12.92 3.05 0.20
N GLY A 41 -13.18 1.77 -0.05
CA GLY A 41 -14.42 1.32 -0.72
C GLY A 41 -15.70 1.73 0.03
N SER A 42 -15.62 1.86 1.36
CA SER A 42 -16.72 2.35 2.22
C SER A 42 -16.69 3.85 2.50
N GLU A 43 -15.62 4.55 2.11
CA GLU A 43 -15.35 5.94 2.50
C GLU A 43 -14.90 6.77 1.28
N PRO A 44 -15.80 7.04 0.31
CA PRO A 44 -15.45 7.74 -0.93
C PRO A 44 -14.94 9.17 -0.68
N GLU A 45 -15.43 9.85 0.34
CA GLU A 45 -14.98 11.21 0.72
C GLU A 45 -13.52 11.20 1.22
N ALA A 46 -13.12 10.17 1.97
CA ALA A 46 -11.73 10.01 2.39
C ALA A 46 -10.81 9.76 1.18
N TRP A 47 -11.26 9.00 0.19
CA TRP A 47 -10.51 8.81 -1.05
C TRP A 47 -10.25 10.13 -1.78
N GLU A 48 -11.25 11.01 -1.88
CA GLU A 48 -11.08 12.31 -2.55
C GLU A 48 -9.92 13.12 -1.96
N TYR A 49 -9.75 13.02 -0.64
CA TYR A 49 -8.68 13.65 0.10
C TYR A 49 -7.33 12.94 -0.07
N TYR A 50 -7.26 11.64 0.17
CA TYR A 50 -5.99 10.91 0.24
C TYR A 50 -5.40 10.51 -1.12
N GLN A 51 -6.23 10.45 -2.18
CA GLN A 51 -5.80 9.97 -3.50
C GLN A 51 -4.59 10.73 -4.07
N VAL A 52 -4.41 12.00 -3.69
CA VAL A 52 -3.29 12.82 -4.18
C VAL A 52 -1.94 12.35 -3.65
N GLY A 53 -1.91 11.67 -2.50
CA GLY A 53 -0.72 11.09 -1.89
C GLY A 53 -0.45 9.64 -2.28
N VAL A 54 -1.35 9.01 -3.05
CA VAL A 54 -1.21 7.60 -3.45
C VAL A 54 -0.23 7.47 -4.61
N VAL A 55 0.80 6.65 -4.39
CA VAL A 55 1.87 6.35 -5.35
C VAL A 55 1.78 4.89 -5.78
N VAL A 56 1.92 4.65 -7.08
CA VAL A 56 1.96 3.30 -7.67
C VAL A 56 3.35 3.04 -8.23
N ARG A 57 3.95 1.91 -7.87
CA ARG A 57 5.23 1.43 -8.40
C ARG A 57 5.05 0.05 -9.00
N GLU A 58 5.64 -0.18 -10.16
CA GLU A 58 5.70 -1.51 -10.76
C GLU A 58 6.67 -2.41 -9.98
N GLY A 59 6.30 -3.67 -9.79
CA GLY A 59 7.05 -4.65 -9.03
C GLY A 59 6.85 -4.58 -7.51
N LEU A 60 7.62 -5.41 -6.81
CA LEU A 60 7.68 -5.45 -5.35
C LEU A 60 8.66 -4.39 -4.84
N ASP A 61 8.19 -3.38 -4.10
CA ASP A 61 9.05 -2.37 -3.49
C ASP A 61 9.63 -2.86 -2.16
N VAL A 62 10.78 -3.51 -2.27
CA VAL A 62 11.50 -4.09 -1.13
C VAL A 62 11.93 -3.02 -0.12
N ALA A 63 12.39 -1.86 -0.60
CA ALA A 63 12.87 -0.78 0.26
C ALA A 63 11.73 -0.21 1.11
N LEU A 64 10.52 -0.13 0.54
CA LEU A 64 9.33 0.30 1.25
C LEU A 64 8.85 -0.73 2.30
N LEU A 65 9.02 -2.03 2.04
CA LEU A 65 8.53 -3.10 2.93
C LEU A 65 9.47 -3.42 4.09
N GLN A 66 10.79 -3.25 3.90
CA GLN A 66 11.82 -3.58 4.89
C GLN A 66 11.62 -2.97 6.29
N PRO A 67 11.14 -1.72 6.44
CA PRO A 67 10.87 -1.15 7.76
C PRO A 67 9.74 -1.83 8.54
N PHE A 68 8.87 -2.57 7.86
CA PHE A 68 7.64 -3.13 8.44
C PHE A 68 7.66 -4.65 8.57
N LEU A 69 8.48 -5.32 7.78
CA LEU A 69 8.53 -6.77 7.70
C LEU A 69 9.91 -7.27 8.07
N ALA A 70 9.97 -8.39 8.79
CA ALA A 70 11.23 -9.06 9.07
C ALA A 70 11.94 -9.44 7.75
N PRO A 71 13.29 -9.41 7.68
CA PRO A 71 14.02 -9.69 6.45
C PRO A 71 13.62 -11.01 5.76
N ARG A 72 13.45 -12.10 6.53
CA ARG A 72 12.99 -13.40 6.03
C ARG A 72 11.61 -13.38 5.36
N VAL A 73 10.73 -12.46 5.77
CA VAL A 73 9.39 -12.29 5.17
C VAL A 73 9.54 -11.57 3.84
N VAL A 74 10.37 -10.52 3.78
CA VAL A 74 10.66 -9.80 2.54
C VAL A 74 11.30 -10.73 1.50
N GLU A 75 12.30 -11.53 1.90
CA GLU A 75 12.92 -12.56 1.05
C GLU A 75 11.91 -13.61 0.55
N ARG A 76 10.90 -13.94 1.37
CA ARG A 76 9.84 -14.85 0.95
C ARG A 76 8.93 -14.17 -0.07
N LEU A 77 8.53 -12.92 0.16
CA LEU A 77 7.70 -12.14 -0.75
C LEU A 77 8.37 -11.96 -2.11
N GLN A 78 9.66 -11.64 -2.16
CA GLN A 78 10.44 -11.57 -3.40
C GLN A 78 10.36 -12.85 -4.24
N ARG A 79 10.15 -14.02 -3.62
CA ARG A 79 10.05 -15.31 -4.32
C ARG A 79 8.63 -15.70 -4.73
N ILE A 80 7.60 -15.10 -4.13
CA ILE A 80 6.21 -15.55 -4.30
C ILE A 80 5.25 -14.46 -4.78
N HIS A 81 5.67 -13.20 -4.86
CA HIS A 81 4.75 -12.09 -5.14
C HIS A 81 4.02 -12.24 -6.48
N GLU A 82 4.65 -12.86 -7.48
CA GLU A 82 4.02 -13.13 -8.78
C GLU A 82 2.87 -14.15 -8.68
N HIS A 83 2.88 -15.01 -7.66
CA HIS A 83 1.85 -16.02 -7.39
C HIS A 83 0.86 -15.60 -6.30
N MET A 84 1.05 -14.42 -5.71
CA MET A 84 0.18 -13.87 -4.68
C MET A 84 -0.92 -13.04 -5.34
N ASN A 85 -2.14 -13.09 -4.81
CA ASN A 85 -3.21 -12.21 -5.29
C ASN A 85 -3.01 -10.79 -4.73
N GLU A 86 -2.95 -10.69 -3.41
CA GLU A 86 -2.78 -9.42 -2.70
C GLU A 86 -2.10 -9.61 -1.33
N LEU A 87 -1.36 -8.60 -0.91
CA LEU A 87 -0.89 -8.38 0.46
C LEU A 87 -1.13 -6.91 0.78
N TRP A 88 -1.65 -6.63 1.97
CA TRP A 88 -1.87 -5.27 2.42
C TRP A 88 -1.38 -5.10 3.84
N LEU A 89 -0.84 -3.91 4.10
CA LEU A 89 -0.28 -3.49 5.36
C LEU A 89 -0.87 -2.11 5.67
N HIS A 90 -1.40 -1.96 6.88
CA HIS A 90 -2.05 -0.74 7.33
C HIS A 90 -1.57 -0.42 8.74
N TRP A 91 -1.02 0.79 8.91
CA TRP A 91 -0.72 1.36 10.20
C TRP A 91 -1.32 2.75 10.33
N HIS A 92 -1.90 2.99 11.49
CA HIS A 92 -2.28 4.31 11.94
C HIS A 92 -1.70 4.51 13.34
N VAL A 93 -0.90 5.56 13.50
CA VAL A 93 -0.26 5.90 14.77
C VAL A 93 -0.64 7.32 15.14
N ASN A 94 -1.43 7.46 16.21
CA ASN A 94 -1.69 8.75 16.84
C ASN A 94 -0.52 9.08 17.77
N LEU A 95 0.15 10.21 17.54
CA LEU A 95 1.26 10.69 18.37
C LEU A 95 0.79 11.68 19.45
N SER A 96 -0.42 11.47 19.98
CA SER A 96 -1.03 12.28 21.05
C SER A 96 -0.32 12.10 22.39
#